data_AF-A0A530PVF6-F1
#
_entry.id   AF-A0A530PVF6-F1
#
_cell.length_a   1.000
_cell.length_b   1.000
_cell.length_c   1.000
_cell.angle_alpha   90.00
_cell.angle_beta   90.00
_cell.angle_gamma   90.00
#
_symmetry.space_group_name_H-M   'P 1'
#
loop_
_entity.id
_entity.type
_entity.pdbx_description
1 polymer ?
#
loop_
_entity_poly.entity_id
_entity_poly.type
_entity_poly.pdbx_seq_one_letter_code
_entity_poly.pdbx_strand_id
1 'polypeptide(L)' 'MSADFAERRVKMVDGQIRTTDVTSAPLLEAMLVVPREAFVAPGQRDLAYIDEDIRIANAADGPRYLMEPSPLAKLMQLAE' A
#
# COMPACT_ATOMS: atom_id res chain seq x y z
N MET A 1 14.10 -13.69 10.46
CA MET A 1 13.02 -14.35 9.71
C MET A 1 12.57 -13.31 8.69
N SER A 2 13.01 -13.39 7.43
CA SER A 2 12.60 -12.40 6.43
C SER A 2 11.09 -12.53 6.27
N ALA A 3 10.35 -11.47 6.55
CA ALA A 3 8.94 -11.41 6.20
C ALA A 3 8.80 -11.72 4.71
N ASP A 4 7.90 -12.63 4.35
CA ASP A 4 7.52 -12.82 2.95
C ASP A 4 6.63 -11.63 2.54
N PHE A 5 7.25 -10.60 1.95
CA PHE A 5 6.54 -9.41 1.48
C PHE A 5 5.57 -9.74 0.34
N ALA A 6 5.84 -10.78 -0.47
CA ALA A 6 4.92 -11.19 -1.51
C ALA A 6 3.63 -11.75 -0.90
N GLU A 7 3.74 -12.61 0.12
CA GLU A 7 2.57 -13.13 0.85
C GLU A 7 1.76 -12.00 1.52
N ARG A 8 2.44 -11.04 2.16
CA ARG A 8 1.77 -9.89 2.80
C ARG A 8 1.05 -9.00 1.79
N ARG A 9 1.63 -8.82 0.60
CA ARG A 9 1.02 -8.05 -0.48
C ARG A 9 -0.24 -8.73 -1.00
N VAL A 10 -0.21 -10.05 -1.21
CA VAL A 10 -1.39 -10.82 -1.59
C VAL A 10 -2.48 -10.65 -0.53
N LYS A 11 -2.13 -10.79 0.77
CA LYS A 11 -3.08 -10.58 1.87
C LYS A 11 -3.66 -9.16 1.91
N MET A 12 -2.86 -8.13 1.67
CA MET A 12 -3.32 -6.74 1.57
C MET A 12 -4.30 -6.58 0.41
N VAL A 13 -3.98 -7.10 -0.77
CA VAL A 13 -4.85 -7.01 -1.95
C VAL A 13 -6.18 -7.72 -1.69
N ASP A 14 -6.14 -8.94 -1.15
CA ASP A 14 -7.34 -9.74 -0.96
C ASP A 14 -8.18 -9.28 0.24
N GLY A 15 -7.55 -8.83 1.32
CA GLY A 15 -8.22 -8.46 2.57
C GLY A 15 -8.63 -6.99 2.68
N GLN A 16 -7.91 -6.07 2.00
CA GLN A 16 -8.13 -4.63 2.14
C GLN A 16 -8.59 -4.00 0.81
N ILE A 17 -7.91 -4.29 -0.30
CA ILE A 17 -8.17 -3.60 -1.57
C ILE A 17 -9.45 -4.12 -2.24
N ARG A 18 -9.59 -5.44 -2.38
CA ARG A 18 -10.79 -6.05 -2.99
C ARG A 18 -12.06 -5.81 -2.16
N THR A 19 -11.92 -5.56 -0.86
CA THR A 19 -13.04 -5.34 0.06
C THR A 19 -13.58 -3.90 0.01
N THR A 20 -12.92 -3.00 -0.73
CA THR A 20 -13.28 -1.57 -0.85
C THR A 20 -13.75 -1.17 -2.25
N ASP A 21 -14.40 -2.11 -2.96
CA ASP A 21 -14.95 -1.92 -4.31
C ASP A 21 -13.90 -1.46 -5.34
N VAL A 22 -12.66 -1.94 -5.19
CA VAL A 22 -11.62 -1.85 -6.22
C VAL A 22 -11.72 -3.10 -7.10
N THR A 23 -12.15 -2.91 -8.34
CA THR A 23 -12.48 -3.96 -9.30
C THR A 23 -11.69 -3.88 -10.60
N SER A 24 -10.94 -2.78 -10.83
CA SER A 24 -10.06 -2.64 -11.99
C SER A 24 -8.97 -3.72 -11.98
N ALA A 25 -9.05 -4.67 -12.92
CA ALA A 25 -8.07 -5.74 -13.08
C ALA A 25 -6.63 -5.22 -13.27
N PRO A 26 -6.34 -4.26 -14.17
CA PRO A 26 -4.98 -3.77 -14.34
C PRO A 26 -4.43 -3.08 -13.08
N LEU A 27 -5.28 -2.39 -12.31
CA LEU A 27 -4.89 -1.81 -11.04
C LEU A 27 -4.57 -2.88 -9.98
N LEU A 28 -5.41 -3.91 -9.85
CA LEU A 28 -5.18 -5.00 -8.90
C LEU A 28 -3.89 -5.77 -9.23
N GLU A 29 -3.60 -6.00 -10.51
CA GLU A 29 -2.32 -6.58 -10.95
C GLU A 29 -1.14 -5.68 -10.56
N ALA A 30 -1.24 -4.37 -10.78
CA ALA A 30 -0.21 -3.42 -10.36
C ALA A 30 0.05 -3.48 -8.84
N MET A 31 -1.01 -3.52 -8.03
CA MET A 31 -0.90 -3.64 -6.56
C MET A 31 -0.29 -4.96 -6.10
N LEU A 32 -0.33 -6.02 -6.91
CA LEU A 32 0.32 -7.31 -6.64
C LEU A 32 1.80 -7.35 -7.04
N VAL A 33 2.27 -6.50 -7.94
CA VAL A 33 3.66 -6.53 -8.41
C VAL A 33 4.52 -5.40 -7.87
N VAL A 34 3.94 -4.23 -7.56
CA VAL A 34 4.68 -3.08 -7.04
C VAL A 34 5.01 -3.28 -5.55
N PRO A 35 6.30 -3.30 -5.15
CA PRO A 35 6.71 -3.51 -3.77
C PRO A 35 6.48 -2.26 -2.92
N ARG A 36 5.36 -2.23 -2.20
CA ARG A 36 5.00 -1.12 -1.29
C ARG A 36 6.07 -0.87 -0.20
N GLU A 37 6.77 -1.91 0.24
CA GLU A 37 7.88 -1.85 1.20
C GLU A 37 9.11 -1.08 0.68
N ALA A 38 9.23 -0.88 -0.63
CA ALA A 38 10.31 -0.06 -1.20
C ALA A 38 10.10 1.44 -0.96
N PHE A 39 8.89 1.88 -0.59
CA PHE A 39 8.50 3.28 -0.43
C PHE A 39 8.45 3.76 1.03
N VAL A 40 8.89 2.92 1.98
CA VAL A 40 8.96 3.25 3.41
C VAL A 40 10.40 3.16 3.94
N ALA A 41 10.65 3.74 5.12
CA ALA A 41 11.97 3.67 5.74
C ALA A 41 12.35 2.20 6.08
N PRO A 42 13.65 1.84 6.11
CA PRO A 42 14.07 0.46 6.36
C PRO A 42 13.48 -0.18 7.62
N GLY A 43 13.33 0.58 8.71
CA GLY A 43 12.73 0.10 9.97
C GLY A 43 11.20 -0.05 9.97
N GLN A 44 10.52 0.37 8.90
CA GLN A 44 9.06 0.31 8.76
C GLN A 44 8.61 -0.68 7.67
N ARG A 45 9.53 -1.36 6.98
CA ARG A 45 9.21 -2.29 5.88
C ARG A 45 8.24 -3.40 6.31
N ASP A 46 8.39 -3.91 7.53
CA ASP A 46 7.49 -4.92 8.08
C ASP A 46 6.05 -4.40 8.27
N LEU A 47 5.87 -3.10 8.37
CA LEU A 47 4.57 -2.45 8.51
C LEU A 47 3.99 -2.01 7.15
N ALA A 48 4.69 -2.19 6.03
CA ALA A 48 4.30 -1.62 4.74
C ALA A 48 2.89 -2.03 4.23
N TYR A 49 2.36 -3.14 4.75
CA TYR A 49 1.13 -3.79 4.30
C TYR A 49 -0.02 -3.74 5.32
N ILE A 50 0.13 -2.97 6.39
CA ILE A 50 -0.96 -2.72 7.34
C ILE A 50 -1.96 -1.72 6.75
N ASP A 51 -3.17 -1.74 7.26
CA ASP A 51 -4.25 -0.83 6.88
C ASP A 51 -4.14 0.50 7.65
N GLU A 52 -2.98 1.17 7.54
CA GLU A 52 -2.69 2.45 8.20
C GLU A 52 -1.78 3.33 7.32
N ASP A 53 -1.85 4.65 7.56
CA ASP A 53 -0.93 5.63 7.00
C ASP A 53 0.47 5.47 7.61
N ILE A 54 1.50 5.41 6.76
CA ILE A 54 2.89 5.24 7.20
C ILE A 54 3.66 6.53 7.01
N ARG A 55 4.14 7.14 8.10
CA ARG A 55 4.99 8.33 8.01
C ARG A 55 6.30 8.00 7.29
N ILE A 56 6.59 8.70 6.19
CA ILE A 56 7.76 8.46 5.33
C ILE A 56 8.79 9.60 5.36
N ALA A 57 8.39 10.82 5.73
CA ALA A 57 9.31 11.95 5.79
C ALA A 57 8.81 13.06 6.72
N ASN A 58 9.75 13.89 7.17
CA ASN A 58 9.45 15.24 7.65
C ASN A 58 9.64 16.20 6.46
N ALA A 59 8.65 17.04 6.17
CA ALA A 59 8.76 18.11 5.18
C ALA A 59 8.61 19.48 5.87
N ALA A 60 8.98 20.55 5.15
CA ALA A 60 8.90 21.92 5.66
C ALA A 60 7.48 22.31 6.12
N ASP A 61 6.47 21.80 5.41
CA ASP A 61 5.06 22.09 5.66
C ASP A 61 4.37 21.03 6.55
N GLY A 62 5.13 20.09 7.11
CA GLY A 62 4.61 19.02 7.98
C GLY A 62 5.07 17.61 7.61
N PRO A 63 4.69 16.59 8.39
CA PRO A 63 5.01 15.19 8.09
C PRO A 63 4.31 14.70 6.81
N ARG A 64 5.00 13.87 6.03
CA ARG A 64 4.43 13.18 4.87
C ARG A 64 4.22 11.70 5.16
N TYR A 65 3.14 11.18 4.60
CA TYR A 65 2.70 9.81 4.80
C TYR A 65 2.54 9.10 3.45
N LEU A 66 2.86 7.82 3.45
CA LEU A 66 2.39 6.88 2.46
C LEU A 66 0.96 6.49 2.85
N MET A 67 0.00 6.89 2.03
CA MET A 67 -1.43 6.66 2.25
C MET A 67 -1.75 5.18 2.41
N GLU A 68 -2.70 4.84 3.29
CA GLU A 68 -3.34 3.52 3.41
C GLU A 68 -3.59 2.84 2.05
N PRO A 69 -3.44 1.49 1.97
CA PRO A 69 -3.56 0.78 0.69
C PRO A 69 -4.92 0.96 0.00
N SER A 70 -6.02 0.85 0.75
CA SER A 70 -7.37 0.83 0.19
C SER A 70 -7.83 2.19 -0.35
N PRO A 71 -7.71 3.31 0.41
CA PRO A 71 -8.04 4.63 -0.11
C PRO A 71 -7.20 5.01 -1.33
N LEU A 72 -5.90 4.68 -1.33
CA LEU A 72 -5.03 4.93 -2.48
C LEU A 72 -5.52 4.20 -3.72
N ALA A 73 -5.79 2.89 -3.61
CA ALA A 73 -6.30 2.09 -4.72
C ALA A 73 -7.65 2.61 -5.23
N LYS A 74 -8.56 3.00 -4.32
CA LYS A 74 -9.86 3.55 -4.70
C LYS A 74 -9.72 4.85 -5.48
N LEU A 75 -8.85 5.76 -5.03
CA LEU A 75 -8.56 7.01 -5.74
C LEU A 75 -7.96 6.77 -7.12
N MET A 76 -7.03 5.82 -7.25
CA MET A 76 -6.45 5.46 -8.55
C MET A 76 -7.52 4.95 -9.53
N GLN A 77 -8.42 4.06 -9.08
CA GLN A 77 -9.51 3.57 -9.91
C GLN A 77 -10.48 4.68 -10.34
N LEU A 78 -10.76 5.65 -9.46
CA LEU A 78 -11.67 6.77 -9.76
C LEU A 78 -11.05 7.84 -10.66
N ALA A 79 -9.73 7.81 -10.85
CA ALA A 79 -9.00 8.74 -11.70
C ALA A 79 -8.92 8.27 -13.17
N GLU A 80 -9.29 7.01 -13.45
CA GLU A 80 -9.52 6.47 -14.80
C GLU A 80 -10.85 6.98 -15.39
#